data_AF-A0A1U7DMZ3-F1
#
_entry.id   AF-A0A1U7DMZ3-F1
#
_cell.length_a   1.000
_cell.length_b   1.000
_cell.length_c   1.000
_cell.angle_alpha   90.00
_cell.angle_beta   90.00
_cell.angle_gamma   90.00
#
_symmetry.space_group_name_H-M   'P 1'
#
loop_
_entity.id
_entity.type
_entity.pdbx_description
1 polymer ?
#
loop_
_entity_poly.entity_id
_entity_poly.type
_entity_poly.pdbx_seq_one_letter_code
_entity_poly.pdbx_strand_id
1 'polypeptide(L)'
;MSEIEKIISDLLPDKYQRRNYLEILCEIISHADSFGSEKWGLSVKRDRIRLKIGSLITTTIHEDSIWIALDKELLKDNTTEINNMLESDWDSGDWAEYSAVKTRNYFYRDISKEKWEKIKHLHFGTIEKASKKYVQLRTDSQKDTSFEMLNYLRENISPSLPFPEYKETEISGDSSFNSNGYWIFFCNPKYWQIDEFLETDEINSTWRITDWQSKHFQKGQLAVIRVGYDSRTKDELAGKDRLKAGIYGIVEIMSSAQPMPDSDGQFWINPEKYGEERLRVKIRYVKKLLDNPILLSDLKNLTDFQNEKPLLNGRQASSWSIEKDTFDKIIEIADSNIEIVSEATTSELNDFVDLQKLEAKYFNATPRVKEIVSRRIERGNISKAVKKANNYECQICKALGKNPHGFKKRNGEFYIETHHVIPVSELEQGSLGTLNLLTVCANHHRQLHYGNVKLNENNDKYFEFTIDNQKIRIDKMKNE
;
A
#
# COMPACT_ATOMS: atom_id res chain seq x y z
N MET A 1 -39.14 -5.41 -30.03
CA MET A 1 -38.65 -4.49 -28.98
C MET A 1 -37.26 -4.96 -28.61
N SER A 2 -36.23 -4.14 -28.85
CA SER A 2 -34.84 -4.50 -28.50
C SER A 2 -34.65 -4.60 -26.99
N GLU A 3 -33.57 -5.24 -26.53
CA GLU A 3 -33.25 -5.30 -25.09
C GLU A 3 -33.04 -3.89 -24.52
N ILE A 4 -32.39 -3.01 -25.29
CA ILE A 4 -32.20 -1.60 -24.95
C ILE A 4 -33.53 -0.85 -24.84
N GLU A 5 -34.46 -1.02 -25.78
CA GLU A 5 -35.78 -0.39 -25.71
C GLU A 5 -36.55 -0.79 -24.45
N LYS A 6 -36.41 -2.06 -24.03
CA LYS A 6 -37.01 -2.55 -22.79
C LYS A 6 -36.36 -1.88 -21.58
N ILE A 7 -35.03 -1.86 -21.49
CA ILE A 7 -34.31 -1.21 -20.39
C ILE A 7 -34.69 0.27 -20.28
N ILE A 8 -34.70 1.01 -21.38
CA ILE A 8 -35.09 2.42 -21.38
C ILE A 8 -36.55 2.58 -20.94
N SER A 9 -37.43 1.68 -21.39
CA SER A 9 -38.84 1.72 -21.02
C SER A 9 -39.08 1.45 -19.54
N ASP A 10 -38.29 0.56 -18.95
CA ASP A 10 -38.34 0.23 -17.54
C ASP A 10 -37.72 1.37 -16.69
N LEU A 11 -36.67 2.04 -17.19
CA LEU A 11 -36.00 3.14 -16.49
C LEU A 11 -36.73 4.48 -16.53
N LEU A 12 -37.44 4.74 -17.62
CA LEU A 12 -38.18 5.98 -17.86
C LEU A 12 -39.57 5.64 -18.43
N PRO A 13 -40.52 5.19 -17.61
CA PRO A 13 -41.81 4.70 -18.08
C PRO A 13 -42.62 5.76 -18.84
N ASP A 14 -42.57 7.02 -18.41
CA ASP A 14 -43.25 8.12 -19.08
C ASP A 14 -42.57 8.48 -20.43
N LYS A 15 -43.34 8.48 -21.52
CA LYS A 15 -42.80 8.70 -22.87
C LYS A 15 -42.27 10.12 -23.09
N TYR A 16 -42.89 11.12 -22.47
CA TYR A 16 -42.51 12.51 -22.66
C TYR A 16 -41.22 12.83 -21.89
N GLN A 17 -41.16 12.45 -20.62
CA GLN A 17 -39.97 12.53 -19.78
C GLN A 17 -38.81 11.73 -20.39
N ARG A 18 -39.07 10.50 -20.85
CA ARG A 18 -38.07 9.67 -21.54
C ARG A 18 -37.45 10.40 -22.71
N ARG A 19 -38.28 10.97 -23.59
CA ARG A 19 -37.77 11.72 -24.74
C ARG A 19 -36.88 12.88 -24.29
N ASN A 20 -37.33 13.69 -23.33
CA ASN A 20 -36.58 14.86 -22.87
C ASN A 20 -35.26 14.49 -22.20
N TYR A 21 -35.22 13.42 -21.40
CA TYR A 21 -34.00 12.98 -20.73
C TYR A 21 -32.98 12.39 -21.70
N LEU A 22 -33.45 11.66 -22.72
CA LEU A 22 -32.57 11.16 -23.77
C LEU A 22 -32.06 12.30 -24.67
N GLU A 23 -32.87 13.34 -24.93
CA GLU A 23 -32.41 14.55 -25.62
C GLU A 23 -31.33 15.29 -24.82
N ILE A 24 -31.50 15.44 -23.50
CA ILE A 24 -30.48 15.99 -22.60
C ILE A 24 -29.21 15.14 -22.66
N LEU A 25 -29.33 13.81 -22.57
CA LEU A 25 -28.19 12.90 -22.66
C LEU A 25 -27.44 13.05 -24.01
N CYS A 26 -28.16 13.17 -25.12
CA CYS A 26 -27.56 13.41 -26.44
C CYS A 26 -26.78 14.73 -26.49
N GLU A 27 -27.30 15.80 -25.88
CA GLU A 27 -26.63 17.09 -25.79
C GLU A 27 -25.33 16.99 -24.96
N ILE A 28 -25.41 16.30 -23.81
CA ILE A 28 -24.26 16.03 -22.94
C ILE A 28 -23.18 15.23 -23.69
N ILE A 29 -23.57 14.17 -24.41
CA ILE A 29 -22.66 13.35 -25.22
C ILE A 29 -21.97 14.21 -26.28
N SER A 30 -22.74 15.03 -27.00
CA SER A 30 -22.20 15.89 -28.06
C SER A 30 -21.21 16.91 -27.50
N HIS A 31 -21.49 17.45 -26.32
CA HIS A 31 -20.55 18.34 -25.62
C HIS A 31 -19.29 17.61 -25.16
N ALA A 32 -19.42 16.41 -24.59
CA ALA A 32 -18.27 15.60 -24.19
C ALA A 32 -17.36 15.25 -25.38
N ASP A 33 -17.95 14.86 -26.50
CA ASP A 33 -17.25 14.50 -27.74
C ASP A 33 -16.45 15.68 -28.33
N SER A 34 -16.92 16.91 -28.13
CA SER A 34 -16.19 18.11 -28.57
C SER A 34 -14.79 18.27 -27.96
N PHE A 35 -14.48 17.54 -26.87
CA PHE A 35 -13.15 17.51 -26.25
C PHE A 35 -12.28 16.31 -26.65
N GLY A 36 -12.79 15.42 -27.50
CA GLY A 36 -12.13 14.20 -27.97
C GLY A 36 -13.05 12.99 -27.86
N SER A 37 -13.26 12.30 -28.98
CA SER A 37 -14.08 11.09 -29.08
C SER A 37 -13.49 9.91 -28.29
N GLU A 38 -12.19 9.96 -27.96
CA GLU A 38 -11.49 8.95 -27.16
C GLU A 38 -11.76 9.05 -25.64
N LYS A 39 -12.39 10.14 -25.18
CA LYS A 39 -12.43 10.49 -23.76
C LYS A 39 -13.65 9.98 -23.01
N TRP A 40 -14.70 9.58 -23.71
CA TRP A 40 -16.00 9.31 -23.12
C TRP A 40 -16.58 7.95 -23.53
N GLY A 41 -17.50 7.44 -22.72
CA GLY A 41 -18.18 6.18 -23.02
C GLY A 41 -19.52 6.08 -22.29
N LEU A 42 -20.48 5.42 -22.93
CA LEU A 42 -21.83 5.24 -22.44
C LEU A 42 -22.05 3.76 -22.10
N SER A 43 -22.29 3.46 -20.83
CA SER A 43 -22.56 2.09 -20.36
C SER A 43 -24.02 1.93 -19.95
N VAL A 44 -24.60 0.76 -20.23
CA VAL A 44 -26.00 0.44 -19.89
C VAL A 44 -26.03 -0.77 -18.96
N LYS A 45 -26.84 -0.65 -17.91
CA LYS A 45 -27.22 -1.75 -17.02
C LYS A 45 -28.74 -1.75 -16.88
N ARG A 46 -29.29 -2.84 -16.33
CA ARG A 46 -30.75 -2.98 -16.11
C ARG A 46 -31.34 -1.82 -15.31
N ASP A 47 -30.57 -1.28 -14.37
CA ASP A 47 -31.00 -0.25 -13.43
C ASP A 47 -30.57 1.18 -13.82
N ARG A 48 -29.74 1.36 -14.87
CA ARG A 48 -29.21 2.70 -15.20
C ARG A 48 -28.49 2.80 -16.53
N ILE A 49 -28.42 4.03 -17.03
CA ILE A 49 -27.55 4.43 -18.15
C ILE A 49 -26.51 5.41 -17.61
N ARG A 50 -25.22 5.21 -17.92
CA ARG A 50 -24.12 5.99 -17.37
C ARG A 50 -23.18 6.51 -18.42
N LEU A 51 -22.97 7.84 -18.42
CA LEU A 51 -21.90 8.49 -19.15
C LEU A 51 -20.67 8.65 -18.25
N LYS A 52 -19.53 8.23 -18.77
CA LYS A 52 -18.22 8.36 -18.14
C LYS A 52 -17.30 9.21 -19.01
N ILE A 53 -16.46 10.03 -18.38
CA ILE A 53 -15.38 10.77 -19.02
C ILE A 53 -14.09 10.46 -18.27
N GLY A 54 -13.12 9.85 -18.95
CA GLY A 54 -11.89 9.37 -18.32
C GLY A 54 -12.15 8.30 -17.26
N SER A 55 -11.88 8.63 -15.98
CA SER A 55 -12.21 7.78 -14.84
C SER A 55 -13.41 8.27 -14.02
N LEU A 56 -14.14 9.28 -14.51
CA LEU A 56 -15.20 9.96 -13.77
C LEU A 56 -16.57 9.59 -14.32
N ILE A 57 -17.54 9.28 -13.46
CA ILE A 57 -18.95 9.21 -13.84
C ILE A 57 -19.51 10.63 -13.77
N THR A 58 -19.98 11.15 -14.90
CA THR A 58 -20.51 12.53 -14.97
C THR A 58 -22.03 12.55 -14.99
N THR A 59 -22.66 11.54 -15.60
CA THR A 59 -24.11 11.49 -15.80
C THR A 59 -24.61 10.08 -15.55
N THR A 60 -25.68 9.92 -14.77
CA THR A 60 -26.39 8.66 -14.60
C THR A 60 -27.89 8.89 -14.74
N ILE A 61 -28.56 8.22 -15.68
CA ILE A 61 -30.02 8.11 -15.70
C ILE A 61 -30.40 6.93 -14.83
N HIS A 62 -31.23 7.16 -13.81
CA HIS A 62 -31.69 6.17 -12.83
C HIS A 62 -32.96 6.66 -12.14
N GLU A 63 -33.93 5.77 -11.91
CA GLU A 63 -35.17 6.03 -11.13
C GLU A 63 -35.82 7.39 -11.47
N ASP A 64 -36.22 7.56 -12.73
CA ASP A 64 -36.91 8.76 -13.22
C ASP A 64 -36.14 10.08 -12.96
N SER A 65 -34.81 10.02 -12.90
CA SER A 65 -33.94 11.19 -12.74
C SER A 65 -32.66 11.08 -13.55
N ILE A 66 -32.02 12.23 -13.73
CA ILE A 66 -30.66 12.33 -14.23
C ILE A 66 -29.76 12.83 -13.10
N TRP A 67 -28.96 11.95 -12.53
CA TRP A 67 -27.85 12.35 -11.68
C TRP A 67 -26.77 13.00 -12.55
N ILE A 68 -26.35 14.22 -12.20
CA ILE A 68 -25.34 15.01 -12.91
C ILE A 68 -24.33 15.59 -11.94
N ALA A 69 -23.06 15.59 -12.34
CA ALA A 69 -22.00 16.27 -11.60
C ALA A 69 -21.93 17.76 -12.01
N LEU A 70 -22.03 18.67 -11.04
CA LEU A 70 -21.97 20.12 -11.29
C LEU A 70 -20.67 20.72 -10.75
N ASP A 71 -20.13 21.71 -11.46
CA ASP A 71 -18.87 22.35 -11.11
C ASP A 71 -19.04 23.23 -9.86
N LYS A 72 -18.31 22.90 -8.78
CA LYS A 72 -18.42 23.59 -7.48
C LYS A 72 -17.87 25.02 -7.51
N GLU A 73 -16.98 25.34 -8.45
CA GLU A 73 -16.45 26.69 -8.60
C GLU A 73 -17.46 27.55 -9.37
N LEU A 74 -17.99 27.06 -10.49
CA LEU A 74 -19.04 27.77 -11.23
C LEU A 74 -20.34 27.93 -10.41
N LEU A 75 -20.64 26.97 -9.53
CA LEU A 75 -21.76 27.08 -8.59
C LEU A 75 -21.63 28.26 -7.62
N LYS A 76 -20.41 28.62 -7.20
CA LYS A 76 -20.19 29.76 -6.28
C LYS A 76 -20.42 31.10 -6.96
N ASP A 77 -20.11 31.18 -8.24
CA ASP A 77 -20.18 32.41 -9.04
C ASP A 77 -21.56 32.58 -9.70
N ASN A 78 -22.55 31.76 -9.33
CA ASN A 78 -23.85 31.71 -10.01
C ASN A 78 -24.89 32.69 -9.43
N THR A 79 -25.90 32.99 -10.24
CA THR A 79 -27.00 33.89 -9.88
C THR A 79 -27.89 33.32 -8.77
N THR A 80 -28.50 34.19 -7.97
CA THR A 80 -29.49 33.81 -6.94
C THR A 80 -30.63 32.98 -7.52
N GLU A 81 -31.05 33.25 -8.76
CA GLU A 81 -32.08 32.47 -9.46
C GLU A 81 -31.68 31.00 -9.61
N ILE A 82 -30.46 30.72 -10.08
CA ILE A 82 -29.99 29.34 -10.26
C ILE A 82 -29.76 28.65 -8.91
N ASN A 83 -29.26 29.38 -7.91
CA ASN A 83 -29.12 28.86 -6.55
C ASN A 83 -30.48 28.42 -5.98
N ASN A 84 -31.52 29.25 -6.14
CA ASN A 84 -32.87 28.92 -5.70
C ASN A 84 -33.44 27.71 -6.45
N MET A 85 -33.18 27.60 -7.76
CA MET A 85 -33.59 26.45 -8.57
C MET A 85 -32.92 25.14 -8.15
N LEU A 86 -31.73 25.20 -7.54
CA LEU A 86 -30.96 24.04 -7.09
C LEU A 86 -31.08 23.81 -5.58
N GLU A 87 -32.03 24.44 -4.87
CA GLU A 87 -32.15 24.33 -3.41
C GLU A 87 -32.42 22.89 -2.91
N SER A 88 -33.12 22.08 -3.71
CA SER A 88 -33.47 20.69 -3.41
C SER A 88 -32.75 19.70 -4.33
N ASP A 89 -32.68 18.42 -3.93
CA ASP A 89 -32.17 17.31 -4.77
C ASP A 89 -30.65 17.22 -4.93
N TRP A 90 -29.89 17.85 -4.03
CA TRP A 90 -28.47 17.56 -3.88
C TRP A 90 -28.24 16.11 -3.46
N ASP A 91 -27.25 15.47 -4.07
CA ASP A 91 -26.79 14.16 -3.64
C ASP A 91 -26.12 14.28 -2.25
N SER A 92 -26.47 13.35 -1.36
CA SER A 92 -25.94 13.23 0.00
C SER A 92 -25.25 11.88 0.26
N GLY A 93 -25.17 11.02 -0.76
CA GLY A 93 -24.51 9.73 -0.68
C GLY A 93 -22.99 9.79 -0.87
N ASP A 94 -22.37 8.61 -0.98
CA ASP A 94 -20.91 8.44 -1.13
C ASP A 94 -20.33 9.14 -2.37
N TRP A 95 -21.18 9.51 -3.33
CA TRP A 95 -20.83 10.17 -4.58
C TRP A 95 -21.29 11.63 -4.62
N ALA A 96 -21.61 12.25 -3.49
CA ALA A 96 -22.07 13.64 -3.43
C ALA A 96 -21.07 14.66 -4.01
N GLU A 97 -19.77 14.39 -3.88
CA GLU A 97 -18.71 15.27 -4.38
C GLU A 97 -17.52 14.49 -4.95
N TYR A 98 -16.93 15.00 -6.02
CA TYR A 98 -15.61 14.55 -6.48
C TYR A 98 -14.56 15.59 -6.13
N SER A 99 -13.72 15.31 -5.13
CA SER A 99 -12.58 16.18 -4.76
C SER A 99 -11.61 16.41 -5.92
N ALA A 100 -11.46 15.40 -6.78
CA ALA A 100 -10.52 15.35 -7.88
C ALA A 100 -10.79 16.37 -9.00
N VAL A 101 -12.05 16.81 -9.16
CA VAL A 101 -12.50 17.82 -10.15
C VAL A 101 -13.36 18.91 -9.50
N LYS A 102 -13.47 18.89 -8.16
CA LYS A 102 -14.26 19.80 -7.32
C LYS A 102 -15.71 19.92 -7.80
N THR A 103 -16.48 18.85 -7.68
CA THR A 103 -17.91 18.86 -8.04
C THR A 103 -18.82 18.87 -6.82
N ARG A 104 -20.08 19.26 -7.04
CA ARG A 104 -21.22 19.00 -6.15
C ARG A 104 -22.33 18.38 -7.01
N ASN A 105 -22.80 17.20 -6.66
CA ASN A 105 -23.58 16.38 -7.58
C ASN A 105 -25.08 16.47 -7.27
N TYR A 106 -25.91 16.41 -8.31
CA TYR A 106 -27.30 16.85 -8.30
C TYR A 106 -28.22 15.86 -9.01
N PHE A 107 -29.41 15.61 -8.48
CA PHE A 107 -30.46 14.84 -9.15
C PHE A 107 -31.39 15.76 -9.93
N TYR A 108 -31.23 15.80 -11.25
CA TYR A 108 -32.12 16.52 -12.15
C TYR A 108 -33.45 15.79 -12.33
N ARG A 109 -34.53 16.44 -11.91
CA ARG A 109 -35.93 15.98 -12.00
C ARG A 109 -36.83 17.08 -12.56
N ASP A 110 -36.56 17.52 -13.79
CA ASP A 110 -37.42 18.49 -14.48
C ASP A 110 -37.82 17.96 -15.86
N ILE A 111 -39.13 17.90 -16.08
CA ILE A 111 -39.73 17.33 -17.29
C ILE A 111 -39.78 18.38 -18.42
N SER A 112 -39.75 19.69 -18.13
CA SER A 112 -39.93 20.73 -19.15
C SER A 112 -38.66 21.11 -19.93
N LYS A 113 -37.48 20.65 -19.47
CA LYS A 113 -36.14 21.02 -19.98
C LYS A 113 -35.75 22.48 -19.71
N GLU A 114 -36.66 23.32 -19.20
CA GLU A 114 -36.34 24.73 -18.90
C GLU A 114 -35.24 24.87 -17.84
N LYS A 115 -35.24 24.00 -16.83
CA LYS A 115 -34.19 24.01 -15.81
C LYS A 115 -32.85 23.60 -16.41
N TRP A 116 -32.86 22.65 -17.35
CA TRP A 116 -31.64 22.19 -18.02
C TRP A 116 -30.94 23.32 -18.77
N GLU A 117 -31.68 24.12 -19.53
CA GLU A 117 -31.10 25.26 -20.27
C GLU A 117 -30.38 26.26 -19.36
N LYS A 118 -30.86 26.44 -18.13
CA LYS A 118 -30.24 27.33 -17.14
C LYS A 118 -29.01 26.74 -16.46
N ILE A 119 -29.00 25.42 -16.20
CA ILE A 119 -27.94 24.80 -15.38
C ILE A 119 -26.89 24.03 -16.18
N LYS A 120 -27.11 23.76 -17.48
CA LYS A 120 -26.21 22.91 -18.28
C LYS A 120 -24.76 23.40 -18.32
N HIS A 121 -24.53 24.71 -18.25
CA HIS A 121 -23.18 25.28 -18.20
C HIS A 121 -22.37 24.80 -16.97
N LEU A 122 -23.03 24.54 -15.84
CA LEU A 122 -22.40 24.00 -14.63
C LEU A 122 -21.95 22.55 -14.83
N HIS A 123 -22.77 21.77 -15.54
CA HIS A 123 -22.44 20.39 -15.87
C HIS A 123 -21.32 20.33 -16.92
N PHE A 124 -21.40 21.19 -17.94
CA PHE A 124 -20.38 21.33 -18.99
C PHE A 124 -19.03 21.76 -18.43
N GLY A 125 -18.98 22.65 -17.43
CA GLY A 125 -17.74 22.95 -16.72
C GLY A 125 -17.08 21.72 -16.06
N THR A 126 -17.90 20.81 -15.52
CA THR A 126 -17.39 19.52 -14.98
C THR A 126 -16.83 18.63 -16.08
N ILE A 127 -17.52 18.54 -17.22
CA ILE A 127 -17.08 17.77 -18.39
C ILE A 127 -15.74 18.30 -18.90
N GLU A 128 -15.62 19.62 -19.05
CA GLU A 128 -14.38 20.27 -19.47
C GLU A 128 -13.22 19.94 -18.50
N LYS A 129 -13.45 20.06 -17.18
CA LYS A 129 -12.45 19.72 -16.16
C LYS A 129 -12.04 18.25 -16.24
N ALA A 130 -13.00 17.34 -16.40
CA ALA A 130 -12.73 15.92 -16.55
C ALA A 130 -11.94 15.63 -17.83
N SER A 131 -12.33 16.22 -18.96
CA SER A 131 -11.69 16.05 -20.27
C SER A 131 -10.29 16.65 -20.35
N LYS A 132 -9.98 17.70 -19.57
CA LYS A 132 -8.61 18.24 -19.42
C LYS A 132 -7.74 17.35 -18.54
N LYS A 133 -8.34 16.70 -17.54
CA LYS A 133 -7.63 15.84 -16.58
C LYS A 133 -7.25 14.48 -17.16
N TYR A 134 -8.13 13.89 -17.95
CA TYR A 134 -7.95 12.54 -18.47
C TYR A 134 -7.65 12.57 -19.97
N VAL A 135 -6.61 11.83 -20.36
CA VAL A 135 -6.18 11.74 -21.76
C VAL A 135 -7.18 10.94 -22.59
N GLN A 136 -7.74 9.85 -22.03
CA GLN A 136 -8.72 8.99 -22.69
C GLN A 136 -9.63 8.30 -21.66
N LEU A 137 -10.74 7.71 -22.11
CA LEU A 137 -11.59 6.84 -21.30
C LEU A 137 -10.78 5.62 -20.80
N ARG A 138 -11.04 5.15 -19.57
CA ARG A 138 -10.39 3.93 -19.08
C ARG A 138 -10.74 2.70 -19.93
N THR A 139 -9.77 1.82 -20.17
CA THR A 139 -9.92 0.62 -21.01
C THR A 139 -11.06 -0.31 -20.59
N ASP A 140 -11.29 -0.52 -19.28
CA ASP A 140 -12.44 -1.29 -18.79
C ASP A 140 -13.76 -0.61 -19.13
N SER A 141 -13.81 0.72 -19.05
CA SER A 141 -14.99 1.49 -19.43
C SER A 141 -15.18 1.59 -20.95
N GLN A 142 -14.11 1.51 -21.74
CA GLN A 142 -14.19 1.39 -23.21
C GLN A 142 -14.87 0.07 -23.61
N LYS A 143 -14.49 -1.05 -22.95
CA LYS A 143 -15.12 -2.37 -23.17
C LYS A 143 -16.59 -2.40 -22.74
N ASP A 144 -16.93 -1.66 -21.69
CA ASP A 144 -18.31 -1.53 -21.19
C ASP A 144 -19.17 -0.55 -22.02
N THR A 145 -18.60 0.13 -23.03
CA THR A 145 -19.35 1.07 -23.87
C THR A 145 -20.38 0.32 -24.72
N SER A 146 -21.66 0.67 -24.55
CA SER A 146 -22.78 0.12 -25.29
C SER A 146 -22.99 0.87 -26.60
N PHE A 147 -22.43 0.34 -27.69
CA PHE A 147 -22.69 0.84 -29.04
C PHE A 147 -24.14 0.63 -29.47
N GLU A 148 -24.82 -0.39 -28.95
CA GLU A 148 -26.25 -0.61 -29.20
C GLU A 148 -27.10 0.56 -28.67
N MET A 149 -26.79 1.06 -27.46
CA MET A 149 -27.46 2.25 -26.92
C MET A 149 -27.18 3.49 -27.76
N LEU A 150 -25.95 3.67 -28.23
CA LEU A 150 -25.60 4.81 -29.09
C LEU A 150 -26.33 4.75 -30.44
N ASN A 151 -26.46 3.57 -31.03
CA ASN A 151 -27.26 3.36 -32.23
C ASN A 151 -28.74 3.69 -31.97
N TYR A 152 -29.31 3.21 -30.85
CA TYR A 152 -30.67 3.53 -30.47
C TYR A 152 -30.89 5.05 -30.35
N LEU A 153 -29.99 5.77 -29.66
CA LEU A 153 -30.07 7.23 -29.52
C LEU A 153 -29.95 7.94 -30.88
N ARG A 154 -29.08 7.46 -31.76
CA ARG A 154 -28.90 8.04 -33.09
C ARG A 154 -30.15 7.88 -33.96
N GLU A 155 -30.74 6.69 -33.95
CA GLU A 155 -31.93 6.37 -34.75
C GLU A 155 -33.20 7.05 -34.24
N ASN A 156 -33.36 7.18 -32.92
CA ASN A 156 -34.63 7.60 -32.32
C ASN A 156 -34.64 9.04 -31.78
N ILE A 157 -33.48 9.62 -31.46
CA ILE A 157 -33.38 10.90 -30.75
C ILE A 157 -32.58 11.93 -31.54
N SER A 158 -31.32 11.64 -31.89
CA SER A 158 -30.40 12.59 -32.51
C SER A 158 -29.58 11.95 -33.64
N PRO A 159 -29.99 12.10 -34.92
CA PRO A 159 -29.30 11.49 -36.07
C PRO A 159 -27.83 11.88 -36.21
N SER A 160 -27.43 13.04 -35.68
CA SER A 160 -26.05 13.54 -35.70
C SER A 160 -25.24 13.17 -34.46
N LEU A 161 -25.74 12.30 -33.57
CA LEU A 161 -25.04 11.93 -32.34
C LEU A 161 -23.66 11.32 -32.66
N PRO A 162 -22.56 11.78 -32.02
CA PRO A 162 -21.24 11.24 -32.25
C PRO A 162 -21.06 9.85 -31.61
N PHE A 163 -20.04 9.13 -32.06
CA PHE A 163 -19.64 7.84 -31.51
C PHE A 163 -18.24 7.98 -30.93
N PRO A 164 -17.96 7.35 -29.78
CA PRO A 164 -16.63 7.43 -29.21
C PRO A 164 -15.69 6.60 -30.08
N GLU A 165 -14.56 7.21 -30.44
CA GLU A 165 -13.48 6.56 -31.15
C GLU A 165 -12.32 6.43 -30.18
N TYR A 166 -12.25 5.26 -29.57
CA TYR A 166 -11.04 4.89 -28.88
C TYR A 166 -10.02 4.64 -29.97
N LYS A 167 -8.89 5.34 -29.91
CA LYS A 167 -7.70 4.81 -30.56
C LYS A 167 -7.66 3.35 -30.17
N GLU A 168 -7.41 2.46 -31.13
CA GLU A 168 -6.67 1.28 -30.76
C GLU A 168 -5.50 1.88 -29.96
N THR A 169 -5.59 1.73 -28.65
CA THR A 169 -4.44 1.13 -28.03
C THR A 169 -4.25 -0.13 -28.87
N GLU A 170 -3.43 -0.01 -29.92
CA GLU A 170 -2.24 -0.83 -29.98
C GLU A 170 -1.97 -1.08 -28.52
N ILE A 171 -2.26 -2.29 -28.11
CA ILE A 171 -1.90 -2.75 -26.81
C ILE A 171 -0.41 -2.39 -26.77
N SER A 172 -0.07 -1.25 -26.18
CA SER A 172 1.28 -0.87 -25.77
C SER A 172 1.55 -1.69 -24.51
N GLY A 173 1.34 -2.98 -24.72
CA GLY A 173 1.32 -4.14 -23.85
C GLY A 173 1.59 -5.38 -24.71
N ASP A 174 2.13 -5.22 -25.92
CA ASP A 174 2.79 -6.33 -26.63
C ASP A 174 3.98 -5.91 -27.51
N SER A 175 4.08 -4.65 -27.97
CA SER A 175 5.33 -4.18 -28.63
C SER A 175 6.36 -3.56 -27.69
N SER A 176 5.99 -3.19 -26.46
CA SER A 176 6.92 -2.69 -25.43
C SER A 176 6.86 -3.41 -24.08
N PHE A 177 5.85 -4.25 -23.83
CA PHE A 177 5.84 -5.12 -22.64
C PHE A 177 6.63 -6.38 -22.96
N ASN A 178 7.94 -6.25 -22.95
CA ASN A 178 8.81 -7.41 -22.99
C ASN A 178 8.82 -8.02 -21.58
N SER A 179 7.93 -8.99 -21.33
CA SER A 179 8.00 -9.77 -20.09
C SER A 179 9.28 -10.60 -20.15
N ASN A 180 10.36 -10.11 -19.54
CA ASN A 180 11.64 -10.81 -19.49
C ASN A 180 11.60 -12.07 -18.60
N GLY A 181 10.42 -12.47 -18.11
CA GLY A 181 10.21 -13.61 -17.23
C GLY A 181 10.38 -13.29 -15.74
N TYR A 182 10.50 -12.01 -15.38
CA TYR A 182 10.70 -11.54 -14.01
C TYR A 182 9.58 -10.59 -13.60
N TRP A 183 9.05 -10.79 -12.39
CA TRP A 183 7.84 -10.10 -11.94
C TRP A 183 7.96 -9.50 -10.53
N ILE A 184 7.09 -8.54 -10.26
CA ILE A 184 6.80 -7.99 -8.93
C ILE A 184 5.37 -8.39 -8.61
N PHE A 185 5.17 -8.95 -7.42
CA PHE A 185 3.88 -9.28 -6.85
C PHE A 185 3.60 -8.31 -5.69
N PHE A 186 2.56 -7.49 -5.83
CA PHE A 186 2.23 -6.46 -4.85
C PHE A 186 1.34 -7.03 -3.75
N CYS A 187 1.94 -7.21 -2.57
CA CYS A 187 1.25 -7.66 -1.38
C CYS A 187 0.76 -6.47 -0.56
N ASN A 188 -0.50 -6.53 -0.13
CA ASN A 188 -1.06 -5.62 0.85
C ASN A 188 -1.36 -6.41 2.14
N PRO A 189 -0.59 -6.18 3.24
CA PRO A 189 -0.76 -6.90 4.51
C PRO A 189 -2.17 -6.79 5.10
N LYS A 190 -2.93 -5.76 4.73
CA LYS A 190 -4.31 -5.57 5.18
C LYS A 190 -5.30 -6.60 4.62
N TYR A 191 -4.95 -7.26 3.52
CA TYR A 191 -5.79 -8.31 2.93
C TYR A 191 -5.20 -9.70 3.17
N TRP A 192 -3.87 -9.81 3.22
CA TRP A 192 -3.14 -11.07 3.38
C TRP A 192 -2.08 -10.92 4.47
N GLN A 193 -2.18 -11.72 5.54
CA GLN A 193 -1.19 -11.81 6.63
C GLN A 193 0.09 -12.53 6.17
N ILE A 194 0.86 -11.86 5.31
CA ILE A 194 2.04 -12.45 4.67
C ILE A 194 3.12 -12.82 5.68
N ASP A 195 3.23 -12.05 6.77
CA ASP A 195 4.07 -12.37 7.91
C ASP A 195 3.73 -13.73 8.52
N GLU A 196 2.46 -14.02 8.78
CA GLU A 196 2.05 -15.32 9.33
C GLU A 196 2.35 -16.46 8.36
N PHE A 197 2.06 -16.29 7.06
CA PHE A 197 2.42 -17.30 6.06
C PHE A 197 3.94 -17.57 6.05
N LEU A 198 4.75 -16.50 6.10
CA LEU A 198 6.20 -16.64 6.06
C LEU A 198 6.80 -17.25 7.33
N GLU A 199 6.10 -17.17 8.48
CA GLU A 199 6.48 -17.87 9.72
C GLU A 199 6.26 -19.38 9.65
N THR A 200 5.38 -19.86 8.77
CA THR A 200 5.11 -21.31 8.61
C THR A 200 6.18 -22.02 7.77
N ASP A 201 6.15 -23.36 7.75
CA ASP A 201 6.96 -24.17 6.82
C ASP A 201 6.35 -24.26 5.41
N GLU A 202 5.17 -23.67 5.17
CA GLU A 202 4.49 -23.75 3.86
C GLU A 202 5.25 -22.94 2.81
N ILE A 203 5.50 -23.54 1.64
CA ILE A 203 6.27 -22.88 0.56
C ILE A 203 5.45 -22.68 -0.71
N ASN A 204 4.26 -23.28 -0.81
CA ASN A 204 3.39 -23.13 -1.98
C ASN A 204 2.26 -22.16 -1.66
N SER A 205 1.86 -21.42 -2.68
CA SER A 205 0.80 -20.41 -2.57
C SER A 205 0.18 -20.17 -3.95
N THR A 206 -0.86 -19.34 -4.01
CA THR A 206 -1.42 -18.83 -5.26
C THR A 206 -1.40 -17.31 -5.29
N TRP A 207 -1.10 -16.74 -6.46
CA TRP A 207 -1.10 -15.28 -6.63
C TRP A 207 -2.13 -14.84 -7.64
N ARG A 208 -2.92 -13.82 -7.29
CA ARG A 208 -3.89 -13.20 -8.19
C ARG A 208 -3.18 -12.36 -9.25
N ILE A 209 -3.58 -12.53 -10.50
CA ILE A 209 -3.09 -11.73 -11.62
C ILE A 209 -4.25 -11.02 -12.32
N THR A 210 -3.93 -10.10 -13.22
CA THR A 210 -4.93 -9.40 -14.04
C THR A 210 -5.09 -10.07 -15.40
N ASP A 211 -6.28 -9.98 -15.97
CA ASP A 211 -6.63 -10.67 -17.23
C ASP A 211 -5.68 -10.35 -18.37
N TRP A 212 -5.25 -9.09 -18.49
CA TRP A 212 -4.34 -8.66 -19.57
C TRP A 212 -2.92 -9.22 -19.41
N GLN A 213 -2.47 -9.51 -18.18
CA GLN A 213 -1.14 -10.09 -17.92
C GLN A 213 -1.13 -11.61 -18.09
N SER A 214 -2.30 -12.26 -18.09
CA SER A 214 -2.44 -13.72 -18.05
C SER A 214 -1.63 -14.47 -19.11
N LYS A 215 -1.52 -13.90 -20.31
CA LYS A 215 -0.79 -14.50 -21.45
C LYS A 215 0.73 -14.52 -21.27
N HIS A 216 1.26 -13.70 -20.37
CA HIS A 216 2.72 -13.54 -20.17
C HIS A 216 3.25 -14.41 -19.02
N PHE A 217 2.37 -15.03 -18.22
CA PHE A 217 2.77 -15.90 -17.10
C PHE A 217 3.02 -17.34 -17.56
N GLN A 218 4.25 -17.80 -17.31
CA GLN A 218 4.67 -19.16 -17.66
C GLN A 218 5.41 -19.81 -16.49
N LYS A 219 5.37 -21.13 -16.44
CA LYS A 219 6.11 -21.93 -15.46
C LYS A 219 7.62 -21.67 -15.59
N GLY A 220 8.30 -21.50 -14.46
CA GLY A 220 9.75 -21.26 -14.37
C GLY A 220 10.14 -19.78 -14.37
N GLN A 221 9.20 -18.87 -14.57
CA GLN A 221 9.40 -17.43 -14.34
C GLN A 221 9.56 -17.15 -12.84
N LEU A 222 10.21 -16.02 -12.52
CA LEU A 222 10.48 -15.63 -11.13
C LEU A 222 9.75 -14.35 -10.76
N ALA A 223 9.45 -14.19 -9.48
CA ALA A 223 8.84 -12.98 -8.96
C ALA A 223 9.35 -12.60 -7.57
N VAL A 224 9.29 -11.32 -7.25
CA VAL A 224 9.50 -10.79 -5.89
C VAL A 224 8.17 -10.47 -5.24
N ILE A 225 8.01 -10.79 -3.95
CA ILE A 225 6.84 -10.42 -3.16
C ILE A 225 7.14 -9.08 -2.47
N ARG A 226 6.58 -8.00 -3.02
CA ARG A 226 6.75 -6.64 -2.53
C ARG A 226 5.59 -6.25 -1.63
N VAL A 227 5.89 -5.97 -0.37
CA VAL A 227 4.97 -5.42 0.63
C VAL A 227 4.99 -3.89 0.59
N GLY A 228 3.81 -3.29 0.48
CA GLY A 228 3.62 -1.83 0.54
C GLY A 228 3.52 -1.28 1.95
N TYR A 229 2.85 -0.13 2.10
CA TYR A 229 2.54 0.43 3.41
C TYR A 229 1.59 -0.50 4.18
N ASP A 230 2.05 -0.99 5.33
CA ASP A 230 1.24 -1.79 6.24
C ASP A 230 0.26 -0.89 7.00
N SER A 231 -1.01 -0.97 6.61
CA SER A 231 -2.11 -0.17 7.16
C SER A 231 -2.96 -0.92 8.18
N ARG A 232 -2.50 -2.08 8.66
CA ARG A 232 -3.18 -2.85 9.71
C ARG A 232 -3.28 -2.06 11.01
N THR A 233 -4.41 -2.23 11.69
CA THR A 233 -4.73 -1.70 13.01
C THR A 233 -4.05 -2.52 14.11
N LYS A 234 -4.04 -2.03 15.35
CA LYS A 234 -3.43 -2.75 16.48
C LYS A 234 -4.09 -4.11 16.75
N ASP A 235 -5.41 -4.18 16.58
CA ASP A 235 -6.18 -5.39 16.77
C ASP A 235 -5.88 -6.42 15.67
N GLU A 236 -5.84 -5.98 14.41
CA GLU A 236 -5.46 -6.82 13.25
C GLU A 236 -4.01 -7.33 13.32
N LEU A 237 -3.13 -6.62 14.03
CA LEU A 237 -1.73 -7.04 14.24
C LEU A 237 -1.58 -8.03 15.40
N ALA A 238 -2.60 -8.21 16.25
CA ALA A 238 -2.55 -9.09 17.42
C ALA A 238 -1.28 -8.90 18.29
N GLY A 239 -0.81 -7.65 18.42
CA GLY A 239 0.41 -7.31 19.17
C GLY A 239 1.73 -7.41 18.40
N LYS A 240 1.72 -7.79 17.12
CA LYS A 240 2.89 -7.73 16.22
C LYS A 240 3.17 -6.29 15.75
N ASP A 241 4.42 -6.03 15.40
CA ASP A 241 4.81 -4.77 14.76
C ASP A 241 4.38 -4.73 13.29
N ARG A 242 4.14 -3.52 12.77
CA ARG A 242 3.85 -3.32 11.35
C ARG A 242 5.04 -3.70 10.47
N LEU A 243 4.75 -4.32 9.33
CA LEU A 243 5.76 -4.58 8.31
C LEU A 243 6.23 -3.27 7.69
N LYS A 244 7.55 -3.10 7.60
CA LYS A 244 8.16 -2.01 6.81
C LYS A 244 7.99 -2.31 5.33
N ALA A 245 7.78 -1.29 4.50
CA ALA A 245 7.66 -1.50 3.06
C ALA A 245 8.97 -2.07 2.48
N GLY A 246 8.87 -3.18 1.75
CA GLY A 246 10.05 -3.95 1.32
C GLY A 246 9.70 -5.20 0.52
N ILE A 247 10.72 -5.97 0.17
CA ILE A 247 10.60 -7.28 -0.48
C ILE A 247 10.76 -8.36 0.60
N TYR A 248 9.75 -9.23 0.71
CA TYR A 248 9.64 -10.25 1.76
C TYR A 248 9.72 -11.68 1.24
N GLY A 249 9.80 -11.86 -0.08
CA GLY A 249 10.00 -13.18 -0.65
C GLY A 249 10.43 -13.13 -2.10
N ILE A 250 11.05 -14.21 -2.53
CA ILE A 250 11.36 -14.51 -3.93
C ILE A 250 10.69 -15.84 -4.24
N VAL A 251 9.93 -15.88 -5.33
CA VAL A 251 9.09 -17.01 -5.70
C VAL A 251 9.31 -17.43 -7.15
N GLU A 252 9.08 -18.70 -7.42
CA GLU A 252 8.98 -19.28 -8.76
C GLU A 252 7.51 -19.46 -9.12
N ILE A 253 7.15 -19.10 -10.34
CA ILE A 253 5.83 -19.33 -10.91
C ILE A 253 5.76 -20.78 -11.40
N MET A 254 4.82 -21.54 -10.87
CA MET A 254 4.69 -22.99 -11.08
C MET A 254 3.64 -23.35 -12.12
N SER A 255 2.78 -22.40 -12.53
CA SER A 255 1.73 -22.63 -13.52
C SER A 255 1.51 -21.41 -14.41
N SER A 256 0.94 -21.64 -15.59
CA SER A 256 0.27 -20.58 -16.34
C SER A 256 -0.96 -20.06 -15.60
N ALA A 257 -1.45 -18.90 -16.02
CA ALA A 257 -2.67 -18.29 -15.50
C ALA A 257 -3.89 -19.21 -15.67
N GLN A 258 -4.60 -19.49 -14.58
CA GLN A 258 -5.82 -20.29 -14.60
C GLN A 258 -6.83 -19.75 -13.58
N PRO A 259 -8.15 -19.86 -13.85
CA PRO A 259 -9.17 -19.60 -12.83
C PRO A 259 -9.04 -20.61 -11.70
N MET A 260 -8.85 -20.14 -10.47
CA MET A 260 -8.85 -20.99 -9.28
C MET A 260 -9.18 -20.16 -8.02
N PRO A 261 -9.65 -20.80 -6.94
CA PRO A 261 -9.75 -20.15 -5.63
C PRO A 261 -8.35 -19.87 -5.04
N ASP A 262 -8.33 -19.10 -3.96
CA ASP A 262 -7.11 -18.95 -3.16
C ASP A 262 -6.77 -20.25 -2.43
N SER A 263 -5.51 -20.67 -2.42
CA SER A 263 -5.02 -21.79 -1.61
C SER A 263 -4.89 -21.44 -0.13
N ASP A 264 -4.79 -20.14 0.19
CA ASP A 264 -4.22 -19.66 1.45
C ASP A 264 -5.27 -18.93 2.30
N GLY A 265 -6.53 -19.40 2.23
CA GLY A 265 -7.69 -18.75 2.87
C GLY A 265 -7.52 -18.45 4.35
N GLN A 266 -6.73 -19.25 5.06
CA GLN A 266 -6.46 -19.07 6.49
C GLN A 266 -5.66 -17.80 6.84
N PHE A 267 -4.98 -17.19 5.87
CA PHE A 267 -4.18 -15.97 6.07
C PHE A 267 -4.91 -14.70 5.62
N TRP A 268 -6.20 -14.81 5.25
CA TRP A 268 -7.05 -13.67 4.96
C TRP A 268 -7.66 -13.10 6.24
N ILE A 269 -7.46 -11.79 6.47
CA ILE A 269 -8.04 -11.10 7.63
C ILE A 269 -9.58 -11.13 7.61
N ASN A 270 -10.19 -11.17 6.41
CA ASN A 270 -11.64 -11.35 6.27
C ASN A 270 -11.96 -12.62 5.45
N PRO A 271 -12.40 -13.70 6.13
CA PRO A 271 -12.73 -14.98 5.48
C PRO A 271 -13.90 -14.93 4.50
N GLU A 272 -14.80 -13.94 4.58
CA GLU A 272 -16.01 -13.88 3.72
C GLU A 272 -15.70 -13.55 2.25
N LYS A 273 -14.47 -13.11 1.94
CA LYS A 273 -13.99 -12.89 0.56
C LYS A 273 -13.28 -14.12 -0.03
N TYR A 274 -13.22 -15.22 0.72
CA TYR A 274 -12.62 -16.48 0.30
C TYR A 274 -13.56 -17.26 -0.64
N GLY A 275 -13.00 -17.93 -1.64
CA GLY A 275 -13.73 -18.89 -2.48
C GLY A 275 -14.17 -18.41 -3.87
N GLU A 276 -14.06 -17.12 -4.19
CA GLU A 276 -14.28 -16.65 -5.58
C GLU A 276 -13.17 -17.14 -6.51
N GLU A 277 -13.54 -17.80 -7.61
CA GLU A 277 -12.59 -18.12 -8.66
C GLU A 277 -12.09 -16.84 -9.34
N ARG A 278 -10.77 -16.64 -9.30
CA ARG A 278 -10.09 -15.53 -9.95
C ARG A 278 -8.93 -16.08 -10.77
N LEU A 279 -8.51 -15.35 -11.79
CA LEU A 279 -7.29 -15.69 -12.53
C LEU A 279 -6.07 -15.58 -11.60
N ARG A 280 -5.41 -16.71 -11.39
CA ARG A 280 -4.25 -16.87 -10.52
C ARG A 280 -3.16 -17.71 -11.17
N VAL A 281 -1.97 -17.63 -10.59
CA VAL A 281 -0.86 -18.55 -10.84
C VAL A 281 -0.47 -19.26 -9.56
N LYS A 282 -0.04 -20.50 -9.65
CA LYS A 282 0.60 -21.20 -8.53
C LYS A 282 2.02 -20.68 -8.38
N ILE A 283 2.44 -20.42 -7.15
CA ILE A 283 3.77 -19.92 -6.84
C ILE A 283 4.42 -20.79 -5.77
N ARG A 284 5.75 -20.83 -5.80
CA ARG A 284 6.56 -21.51 -4.79
C ARG A 284 7.64 -20.57 -4.28
N TYR A 285 7.72 -20.38 -2.96
CA TYR A 285 8.77 -19.60 -2.33
C TYR A 285 10.12 -20.29 -2.48
N VAL A 286 11.04 -19.59 -3.14
CA VAL A 286 12.45 -19.96 -3.25
C VAL A 286 13.23 -19.36 -2.07
N LYS A 287 12.88 -18.13 -1.67
CA LYS A 287 13.44 -17.47 -0.48
C LYS A 287 12.32 -16.80 0.30
N LYS A 288 12.22 -17.10 1.60
CA LYS A 288 11.41 -16.37 2.56
C LYS A 288 12.31 -15.33 3.23
N LEU A 289 11.98 -14.06 3.07
CA LEU A 289 12.79 -12.94 3.57
C LEU A 289 12.11 -12.24 4.73
N LEU A 290 11.36 -12.99 5.56
CA LEU A 290 10.68 -12.41 6.72
C LEU A 290 11.68 -11.83 7.71
N ASP A 291 12.80 -12.54 7.94
CA ASP A 291 13.86 -12.15 8.87
C ASP A 291 14.86 -11.14 8.31
N ASN A 292 14.86 -10.96 6.99
CA ASN A 292 15.83 -10.16 6.28
C ASN A 292 15.23 -9.56 4.99
N PRO A 293 14.14 -8.78 5.12
CA PRO A 293 13.49 -8.17 3.97
C PRO A 293 14.40 -7.10 3.37
N ILE A 294 14.30 -6.93 2.06
CA ILE A 294 15.00 -5.85 1.36
C ILE A 294 14.09 -4.62 1.43
N LEU A 295 14.43 -3.65 2.28
CA LEU A 295 13.57 -2.48 2.51
C LEU A 295 13.62 -1.50 1.34
N LEU A 296 12.48 -0.93 0.99
CA LEU A 296 12.43 0.06 -0.09
C LEU A 296 13.21 1.34 0.24
N SER A 297 13.40 1.64 1.54
CA SER A 297 14.28 2.74 1.98
C SER A 297 15.71 2.56 1.50
N ASP A 298 16.19 1.33 1.50
CA ASP A 298 17.58 0.98 1.23
C ASP A 298 17.82 1.01 -0.28
N LEU A 299 16.80 0.62 -1.06
CA LEU A 299 16.84 0.65 -2.52
C LEU A 299 16.74 2.05 -3.13
N LYS A 300 16.06 2.99 -2.46
CA LYS A 300 15.81 4.35 -2.99
C LYS A 300 17.08 5.14 -3.33
N ASN A 301 18.19 4.85 -2.65
CA ASN A 301 19.46 5.56 -2.84
C ASN A 301 20.39 4.88 -3.85
N LEU A 302 20.03 3.69 -4.35
CA LEU A 302 20.82 2.92 -5.29
C LEU A 302 20.43 3.25 -6.72
N THR A 303 21.42 3.54 -7.56
CA THR A 303 21.23 3.92 -8.97
C THR A 303 20.50 2.84 -9.78
N ASP A 304 20.75 1.57 -9.46
CA ASP A 304 20.19 0.40 -10.15
C ASP A 304 18.65 0.31 -10.05
N PHE A 305 18.04 1.02 -9.11
CA PHE A 305 16.60 0.95 -8.83
C PHE A 305 15.84 2.21 -9.22
N GLN A 306 16.51 3.29 -9.65
CA GLN A 306 15.86 4.57 -9.94
C GLN A 306 14.89 4.50 -11.12
N ASN A 307 15.15 3.61 -12.07
CA ASN A 307 14.28 3.39 -13.24
C ASN A 307 13.08 2.50 -12.91
N GLU A 308 13.15 1.71 -11.84
CA GLU A 308 12.11 0.77 -11.41
C GLU A 308 11.09 1.42 -10.45
N LYS A 309 10.45 2.49 -10.94
CA LYS A 309 9.39 3.22 -10.22
C LYS A 309 8.28 2.31 -9.67
N PRO A 310 7.80 1.27 -10.38
CA PRO A 310 6.77 0.37 -9.86
C PRO A 310 7.20 -0.36 -8.58
N LEU A 311 8.48 -0.75 -8.46
CA LEU A 311 9.02 -1.37 -7.26
C LEU A 311 9.05 -0.38 -6.08
N LEU A 312 9.63 0.80 -6.31
CA LEU A 312 9.87 1.81 -5.27
C LEU A 312 8.58 2.47 -4.78
N ASN A 313 7.71 2.89 -5.70
CA ASN A 313 6.51 3.67 -5.39
C ASN A 313 5.27 2.79 -5.22
N GLY A 314 5.31 1.55 -5.71
CA GLY A 314 4.15 0.67 -5.77
C GLY A 314 3.22 1.00 -6.93
N ARG A 315 2.22 0.14 -7.13
CA ARG A 315 1.22 0.28 -8.19
C ARG A 315 -0.15 -0.22 -7.73
N GLN A 316 -1.21 0.36 -8.27
CA GLN A 316 -2.57 -0.17 -8.16
C GLN A 316 -2.78 -1.36 -9.11
N ALA A 317 -2.03 -2.44 -8.90
CA ALA A 317 -2.10 -3.70 -9.64
C ALA A 317 -1.62 -4.83 -8.73
N SER A 318 -1.98 -6.08 -9.02
CA SER A 318 -1.48 -7.24 -8.26
C SER A 318 -0.10 -7.71 -8.72
N SER A 319 0.30 -7.38 -9.95
CA SER A 319 1.62 -7.72 -10.49
C SER A 319 2.15 -6.72 -11.52
N TRP A 320 3.47 -6.73 -11.75
CA TRP A 320 4.15 -5.93 -12.78
C TRP A 320 5.44 -6.61 -13.24
N SER A 321 5.89 -6.41 -14.49
CA SER A 321 7.19 -6.92 -14.95
C SER A 321 8.31 -6.07 -14.38
N ILE A 322 9.43 -6.69 -14.05
CA ILE A 322 10.67 -6.01 -13.61
C ILE A 322 11.80 -6.37 -14.57
N GLU A 323 12.72 -5.44 -14.76
CA GLU A 323 13.93 -5.69 -15.56
C GLU A 323 14.80 -6.78 -14.93
N LYS A 324 15.40 -7.61 -15.78
CA LYS A 324 16.24 -8.73 -15.35
C LYS A 324 17.42 -8.25 -14.51
N ASP A 325 18.09 -7.18 -14.93
CA ASP A 325 19.26 -6.65 -14.22
C ASP A 325 18.89 -6.17 -12.81
N THR A 326 17.74 -5.50 -12.65
CA THR A 326 17.23 -5.13 -11.33
C THR A 326 16.86 -6.37 -10.52
N PHE A 327 16.24 -7.38 -11.13
CA PHE A 327 15.91 -8.62 -10.44
C PHE A 327 17.16 -9.36 -9.95
N ASP A 328 18.20 -9.45 -10.79
CA ASP A 328 19.47 -10.08 -10.43
C ASP A 328 20.14 -9.35 -9.25
N LYS A 329 20.05 -8.02 -9.21
CA LYS A 329 20.51 -7.22 -8.06
C LYS A 329 19.71 -7.50 -6.79
N ILE A 330 18.40 -7.75 -6.89
CA ILE A 330 17.59 -8.16 -5.75
C ILE A 330 18.05 -9.53 -5.22
N ILE A 331 18.38 -10.48 -6.10
CA ILE A 331 18.91 -11.79 -5.70
C ILE A 331 20.25 -11.62 -4.97
N GLU A 332 21.17 -10.82 -5.51
CA GLU A 332 22.48 -10.55 -4.90
C GLU A 332 22.34 -9.98 -3.47
N ILE A 333 21.45 -8.99 -3.29
CA ILE A 333 21.17 -8.40 -1.98
C ILE A 333 20.50 -9.43 -1.06
N ALA A 334 19.57 -10.23 -1.56
CA ALA A 334 18.88 -11.25 -0.77
C ALA A 334 19.87 -12.31 -0.26
N ASP A 335 20.76 -12.80 -1.12
CA ASP A 335 21.78 -13.79 -0.78
C ASP A 335 22.76 -13.26 0.26
N SER A 336 23.28 -12.04 0.04
CA SER A 336 24.14 -11.39 1.01
C SER A 336 23.45 -11.24 2.38
N ASN A 337 22.19 -10.82 2.39
CA ASN A 337 21.42 -10.69 3.63
C ASN A 337 21.18 -12.04 4.33
N ILE A 338 20.93 -13.12 3.58
CA ILE A 338 20.76 -14.47 4.13
C ILE A 338 22.08 -14.97 4.72
N GLU A 339 23.18 -14.83 3.99
CA GLU A 339 24.52 -15.23 4.46
C GLU A 339 24.87 -14.49 5.76
N ILE A 340 24.68 -13.17 5.80
CA ILE A 340 24.91 -12.35 6.98
C ILE A 340 24.14 -12.85 8.19
N VAL A 341 22.85 -13.17 8.05
CA VAL A 341 22.02 -13.68 9.14
C VAL A 341 22.46 -15.08 9.57
N SER A 342 22.84 -15.94 8.62
CA SER A 342 23.34 -17.28 8.92
C SER A 342 24.68 -17.28 9.65
N GLU A 343 25.62 -16.39 9.28
CA GLU A 343 26.88 -16.19 9.98
C GLU A 343 26.65 -15.59 11.37
N ALA A 344 25.76 -14.60 11.45
CA ALA A 344 25.39 -13.94 12.69
C ALA A 344 24.61 -14.85 13.65
N THR A 345 24.10 -16.00 13.23
CA THR A 345 23.45 -16.99 14.10
C THR A 345 24.39 -18.12 14.52
N THR A 346 25.44 -18.40 13.74
CA THR A 346 26.37 -19.53 13.96
C THR A 346 27.64 -19.17 14.75
N SER A 347 28.13 -17.93 14.68
CA SER A 347 29.43 -17.52 15.27
C SER A 347 29.42 -17.29 16.80
N GLU A 348 29.95 -18.20 17.62
CA GLU A 348 30.05 -17.95 19.08
C GLU A 348 30.89 -16.70 19.38
N LEU A 349 30.32 -15.74 20.13
CA LEU A 349 31.03 -14.53 20.56
C LEU A 349 31.58 -14.73 21.96
N ASN A 350 32.90 -14.65 22.13
CA ASN A 350 33.56 -15.03 23.38
C ASN A 350 34.25 -13.87 24.11
N ASP A 351 34.61 -12.77 23.45
CA ASP A 351 35.26 -11.62 24.11
C ASP A 351 34.91 -10.22 23.52
N PHE A 352 35.53 -9.17 24.08
CA PHE A 352 35.38 -7.78 23.66
C PHE A 352 36.02 -7.46 22.29
N VAL A 353 37.01 -8.24 21.86
CA VAL A 353 37.67 -8.08 20.55
C VAL A 353 36.76 -8.59 19.44
N ASP A 354 36.05 -9.69 19.68
CA ASP A 354 35.04 -10.23 18.79
C ASP A 354 33.92 -9.22 18.54
N LEU A 355 33.49 -8.48 19.57
CA LEU A 355 32.51 -7.39 19.45
C LEU A 355 32.98 -6.25 18.56
N GLN A 356 34.20 -5.76 18.73
CA GLN A 356 34.73 -4.68 17.90
C GLN A 356 34.84 -5.10 16.44
N LYS A 357 35.25 -6.34 16.18
CA LYS A 357 35.26 -6.92 14.83
C LYS A 357 33.84 -7.03 14.25
N LEU A 358 32.88 -7.45 15.06
CA LEU A 358 31.47 -7.54 14.68
C LEU A 358 30.89 -6.16 14.34
N GLU A 359 31.18 -5.17 15.16
CA GLU A 359 30.73 -3.79 14.99
C GLU A 359 31.32 -3.16 13.73
N ALA A 360 32.62 -3.34 13.47
CA ALA A 360 33.25 -2.91 12.23
C ALA A 360 32.67 -3.63 11.01
N LYS A 361 32.44 -4.95 11.12
CA LYS A 361 31.88 -5.77 10.03
C LYS A 361 30.44 -5.37 9.68
N TYR A 362 29.62 -5.08 10.67
CA TYR A 362 28.21 -4.72 10.49
C TYR A 362 27.95 -3.21 10.54
N PHE A 363 29.00 -2.38 10.43
CA PHE A 363 28.88 -0.92 10.52
C PHE A 363 27.90 -0.35 9.49
N ASN A 364 28.01 -0.79 8.24
CA ASN A 364 27.12 -0.41 7.13
C ASN A 364 25.95 -1.39 6.94
N ALA A 365 25.76 -2.35 7.84
CA ALA A 365 24.67 -3.30 7.72
C ALA A 365 23.32 -2.62 7.96
N THR A 366 22.26 -3.19 7.39
CA THR A 366 20.90 -2.65 7.55
C THR A 366 20.48 -2.59 9.03
N PRO A 367 19.58 -1.67 9.43
CA PRO A 367 19.13 -1.56 10.82
C PRO A 367 18.68 -2.89 11.45
N ARG A 368 18.10 -3.79 10.64
CA ARG A 368 17.64 -5.10 11.11
C ARG A 368 18.76 -6.11 11.32
N VAL A 369 19.78 -6.14 10.45
CA VAL A 369 20.96 -6.98 10.68
C VAL A 369 21.61 -6.58 12.01
N LYS A 370 21.72 -5.27 12.25
CA LYS A 370 22.21 -4.78 13.53
C LYS A 370 21.29 -5.21 14.69
N GLU A 371 19.97 -5.16 14.54
CA GLU A 371 19.02 -5.63 15.57
C GLU A 371 19.15 -7.14 15.87
N ILE A 372 19.33 -7.99 14.86
CA ILE A 372 19.55 -9.44 15.02
C ILE A 372 20.85 -9.69 15.79
N VAL A 373 21.92 -9.02 15.37
CA VAL A 373 23.23 -9.07 16.05
C VAL A 373 23.10 -8.60 17.50
N SER A 374 22.36 -7.52 17.73
CA SER A 374 22.10 -6.97 19.06
C SER A 374 21.35 -7.94 19.98
N ARG A 375 20.23 -8.52 19.52
CA ARG A 375 19.49 -9.54 20.29
C ARG A 375 20.37 -10.74 20.66
N ARG A 376 21.33 -11.09 19.80
CA ARG A 376 22.32 -12.13 20.11
C ARG A 376 23.32 -11.68 21.17
N ILE A 377 23.79 -10.43 21.13
CA ILE A 377 24.64 -9.85 22.18
C ILE A 377 23.91 -9.87 23.54
N GLU A 378 22.63 -9.49 23.58
CA GLU A 378 21.80 -9.48 24.81
C GLU A 378 21.62 -10.87 25.43
N ARG A 379 21.59 -11.92 24.60
CA ARG A 379 21.34 -13.31 25.02
C ARG A 379 22.61 -14.15 25.09
N GLY A 380 23.71 -13.65 24.54
CA GLY A 380 24.98 -14.36 24.36
C GLY A 380 25.92 -14.29 25.56
N ASN A 381 27.12 -14.85 25.39
CA ASN A 381 28.14 -14.88 26.42
C ASN A 381 28.64 -13.48 26.81
N ILE A 382 28.57 -12.51 25.90
CA ILE A 382 28.88 -11.10 26.16
C ILE A 382 27.95 -10.50 27.21
N SER A 383 26.63 -10.66 27.10
CA SER A 383 25.72 -10.16 28.14
C SER A 383 26.04 -10.79 29.48
N LYS A 384 26.39 -12.09 29.53
CA LYS A 384 26.84 -12.74 30.78
C LYS A 384 28.12 -12.09 31.32
N ALA A 385 29.09 -11.81 30.45
CA ALA A 385 30.35 -11.15 30.83
C ALA A 385 30.10 -9.74 31.39
N VAL A 386 29.25 -8.93 30.73
CA VAL A 386 28.87 -7.58 31.18
C VAL A 386 28.13 -7.61 32.51
N LYS A 387 27.17 -8.54 32.68
CA LYS A 387 26.45 -8.73 33.96
C LYS A 387 27.39 -9.09 35.09
N LYS A 388 28.36 -9.97 34.83
CA LYS A 388 29.38 -10.37 35.80
C LYS A 388 30.33 -9.22 36.14
N ALA A 389 30.81 -8.47 35.15
CA ALA A 389 31.69 -7.31 35.34
C ALA A 389 31.02 -6.21 36.19
N ASN A 390 29.70 -6.03 36.04
CA ASN A 390 28.92 -5.11 36.86
C ASN A 390 28.40 -5.73 38.16
N ASN A 391 28.95 -6.86 38.63
CA ASN A 391 28.55 -7.53 39.87
C ASN A 391 27.04 -7.83 39.98
N TYR A 392 26.35 -8.00 38.86
CA TYR A 392 24.90 -8.17 38.78
C TYR A 392 24.10 -7.02 39.43
N GLU A 393 24.67 -5.81 39.42
CA GLU A 393 24.06 -4.59 39.97
C GLU A 393 23.32 -3.79 38.91
N CYS A 394 22.18 -3.21 39.32
CA CYS A 394 21.49 -2.20 38.54
C CYS A 394 22.24 -0.86 38.67
N GLN A 395 22.78 -0.38 37.56
CA GLN A 395 23.56 0.86 37.50
C GLN A 395 22.69 2.10 37.80
N ILE A 396 21.40 2.08 37.42
CA ILE A 396 20.46 3.16 37.75
C ILE A 396 20.15 3.19 39.25
N CYS A 397 19.81 2.05 39.86
CA CYS A 397 19.59 1.97 41.31
C CYS A 397 20.82 2.48 42.08
N LYS A 398 22.02 2.06 41.65
CA LYS A 398 23.28 2.48 42.26
C LYS A 398 23.49 4.00 42.16
N ALA A 399 23.25 4.58 41.00
CA ALA A 399 23.34 6.04 40.79
C ALA A 399 22.29 6.82 41.61
N LEU A 400 21.13 6.21 41.87
CA LEU A 400 20.07 6.77 42.72
C LEU A 400 20.30 6.53 44.22
N GLY A 401 21.38 5.87 44.63
CA GLY A 401 21.64 5.49 46.03
C GLY A 401 20.66 4.46 46.60
N LYS A 402 19.96 3.72 45.74
CA LYS A 402 19.03 2.64 46.11
C LYS A 402 19.73 1.28 46.09
N ASN A 403 19.09 0.26 46.64
CA ASN A 403 19.58 -1.11 46.55
C ASN A 403 19.73 -1.53 45.07
N PRO A 404 20.94 -1.86 44.60
CA PRO A 404 21.18 -2.21 43.21
C PRO A 404 20.90 -3.67 42.87
N HIS A 405 20.66 -4.53 43.87
CA HIS A 405 20.43 -5.95 43.65
C HIS A 405 18.96 -6.27 43.44
N GLY A 406 18.66 -7.07 42.41
CA GLY A 406 17.34 -7.66 42.18
C GLY A 406 17.05 -8.83 43.12
N PHE A 407 16.13 -9.72 42.72
CA PHE A 407 15.91 -10.98 43.45
C PHE A 407 17.01 -11.99 43.14
N LYS A 408 17.29 -12.90 44.08
CA LYS A 408 18.25 -14.00 43.84
C LYS A 408 17.61 -15.09 42.97
N LYS A 409 18.33 -15.51 41.94
CA LYS A 409 18.04 -16.67 41.11
C LYS A 409 18.38 -17.96 41.88
N ARG A 410 17.91 -19.11 41.37
CA ARG A 410 18.20 -20.44 41.94
C ARG A 410 19.70 -20.75 42.03
N ASN A 411 20.51 -20.14 41.16
CA ASN A 411 21.96 -20.30 41.14
C ASN A 411 22.71 -19.37 42.12
N GLY A 412 21.99 -18.60 42.95
CA GLY A 412 22.57 -17.68 43.94
C GLY A 412 22.90 -16.28 43.40
N GLU A 413 22.92 -16.07 42.09
CA GLU A 413 23.17 -14.76 41.48
C GLU A 413 21.94 -13.86 41.52
N PHE A 414 22.13 -12.54 41.51
CA PHE A 414 21.02 -11.60 41.40
C PHE A 414 20.50 -11.51 39.96
N TYR A 415 19.18 -11.38 39.82
CA TYR A 415 18.52 -11.14 38.54
C TYR A 415 18.82 -9.72 38.05
N ILE A 416 19.31 -9.63 36.82
CA ILE A 416 19.63 -8.37 36.15
C ILE A 416 19.47 -8.55 34.63
N GLU A 417 19.02 -7.49 33.97
CA GLU A 417 18.83 -7.42 32.53
C GLU A 417 19.89 -6.49 31.93
N THR A 418 20.19 -6.69 30.65
CA THR A 418 21.07 -5.80 29.88
C THR A 418 20.21 -5.03 28.90
N HIS A 419 20.42 -3.72 28.81
CA HIS A 419 19.66 -2.82 27.94
C HIS A 419 20.62 -1.97 27.10
N HIS A 420 20.31 -1.79 25.81
CA HIS A 420 21.07 -0.90 24.93
C HIS A 420 20.66 0.56 25.16
N VAL A 421 21.62 1.46 25.40
CA VAL A 421 21.31 2.88 25.67
C VAL A 421 20.93 3.62 24.39
N ILE A 422 21.72 3.47 23.33
CA ILE A 422 21.39 3.90 21.98
C ILE A 422 20.64 2.77 21.28
N PRO A 423 19.41 3.00 20.79
CA PRO A 423 18.71 2.04 19.94
C PRO A 423 19.56 1.70 18.71
N VAL A 424 19.65 0.42 18.41
CA VAL A 424 20.45 -0.08 17.28
C VAL A 424 19.95 0.46 15.93
N SER A 425 18.68 0.85 15.88
CA SER A 425 18.06 1.52 14.73
C SER A 425 18.58 2.93 14.43
N GLU A 426 19.23 3.59 15.38
CA GLU A 426 19.78 4.95 15.19
C GLU A 426 21.09 4.96 14.39
N LEU A 427 21.60 3.77 14.02
CA LEU A 427 22.75 3.55 13.13
C LEU A 427 24.07 4.19 13.58
N GLU A 428 24.14 4.74 14.80
CA GLU A 428 25.34 5.38 15.32
C GLU A 428 26.48 4.37 15.58
N GLN A 429 27.72 4.86 15.43
CA GLN A 429 28.93 4.13 15.80
C GLN A 429 28.92 3.90 17.32
N GLY A 430 29.17 2.66 17.77
CA GLY A 430 29.06 2.28 19.17
C GLY A 430 27.75 1.56 19.51
N SER A 431 26.74 1.55 18.63
CA SER A 431 25.40 1.00 18.94
C SER A 431 25.40 -0.50 19.27
N LEU A 432 26.39 -1.27 18.78
CA LEU A 432 26.57 -2.69 19.10
C LEU A 432 27.66 -2.95 20.15
N GLY A 433 28.41 -1.91 20.54
CA GLY A 433 29.50 -2.00 21.50
C GLY A 433 29.02 -2.24 22.92
N THR A 434 29.86 -2.88 23.74
CA THR A 434 29.59 -3.08 25.17
C THR A 434 29.49 -1.78 25.96
N LEU A 435 30.12 -0.71 25.47
CA LEU A 435 30.00 0.65 26.01
C LEU A 435 28.62 1.28 25.78
N ASN A 436 27.76 0.63 24.99
CA ASN A 436 26.35 0.97 24.80
C ASN A 436 25.41 0.09 25.63
N LEU A 437 25.93 -0.82 26.46
CA LEU A 437 25.13 -1.70 27.31
C LEU A 437 25.07 -1.18 28.74
N LEU A 438 23.88 -1.27 29.32
CA LEU A 438 23.58 -0.92 30.70
C LEU A 438 23.01 -2.14 31.43
N THR A 439 23.47 -2.42 32.65
CA THR A 439 22.85 -3.45 33.50
C THR A 439 21.79 -2.83 34.41
N VAL A 440 20.55 -3.32 34.29
CA VAL A 440 19.37 -2.74 34.96
C VAL A 440 18.47 -3.81 35.56
N CYS A 441 17.78 -3.47 36.66
CA CYS A 441 16.76 -4.34 37.21
C CYS A 441 15.51 -4.34 36.31
N ALA A 442 14.65 -5.35 36.44
CA ALA A 442 13.45 -5.49 35.62
C ALA A 442 12.54 -4.26 35.62
N ASN A 443 12.48 -3.53 36.74
CA ASN A 443 11.69 -2.30 36.83
C ASN A 443 12.30 -1.17 36.00
N HIS A 444 13.59 -0.88 36.19
CA HIS A 444 14.27 0.17 35.43
C HIS A 444 14.42 -0.21 33.95
N HIS A 445 14.49 -1.50 33.61
CA HIS A 445 14.46 -1.96 32.22
C HIS A 445 13.15 -1.55 31.53
N ARG A 446 12.01 -1.82 32.16
CA ARG A 446 10.70 -1.37 31.65
C ARG A 446 10.59 0.15 31.67
N GLN A 447 11.15 0.82 32.67
CA GLN A 447 11.15 2.28 32.75
C GLN A 447 11.95 2.92 31.60
N LEU A 448 13.04 2.30 31.15
CA LEU A 448 13.79 2.76 29.98
C LEU A 448 12.99 2.60 28.68
N HIS A 449 12.16 1.56 28.57
CA HIS A 449 11.31 1.35 27.39
C HIS A 449 10.04 2.22 27.37
N TYR A 450 9.40 2.43 28.51
CA TYR A 450 8.04 2.98 28.58
C TYR A 450 7.89 4.22 29.48
N GLY A 451 8.90 4.53 30.28
CA GLY A 451 8.86 5.61 31.26
C GLY A 451 9.29 6.96 30.69
N ASN A 452 9.23 8.00 31.54
CA ASN A 452 9.72 9.34 31.20
C ASN A 452 11.24 9.41 31.38
N VAL A 453 11.96 8.88 30.39
CA VAL A 453 13.43 8.85 30.36
C VAL A 453 13.95 9.63 29.16
N LYS A 454 14.94 10.48 29.40
CA LYS A 454 15.67 11.19 28.35
C LYS A 454 17.18 11.04 28.55
N LEU A 455 17.89 10.60 27.52
CA LEU A 455 19.36 10.64 27.47
C LEU A 455 19.79 12.08 27.18
N ASN A 456 20.56 12.69 28.08
CA ASN A 456 21.06 14.06 27.95
C ASN A 456 22.46 14.09 27.33
N GLU A 457 23.35 13.18 27.77
CA GLU A 457 24.74 13.13 27.33
C GLU A 457 25.21 11.67 27.24
N ASN A 458 26.02 11.38 26.22
CA ASN A 458 26.65 10.08 26.01
C ASN A 458 28.08 10.31 25.49
N ASN A 459 29.08 9.98 26.31
CA ASN A 459 30.49 10.06 25.92
C ASN A 459 31.24 8.78 26.34
N ASP A 460 32.54 8.67 26.07
CA ASP A 460 33.31 7.45 26.36
C ASP A 460 33.41 7.10 27.85
N LYS A 461 33.09 8.04 28.75
CA LYS A 461 33.27 7.88 30.20
C LYS A 461 31.95 7.66 30.94
N TYR A 462 30.85 8.29 30.52
CA TYR A 462 29.58 8.21 31.25
C TYR A 462 28.36 8.44 30.35
N PHE A 463 27.21 8.03 30.87
CA PHE A 463 25.88 8.41 30.42
C PHE A 463 25.26 9.41 31.41
N GLU A 464 24.62 10.46 30.91
CA GLU A 464 23.75 11.33 31.72
C GLU A 464 22.29 11.14 31.27
N PHE A 465 21.43 10.74 32.20
CA PHE A 465 19.99 10.59 31.97
C PHE A 465 19.19 11.59 32.81
N THR A 466 18.03 11.99 32.30
CA THR A 466 16.92 12.52 33.10
C THR A 466 15.87 11.43 33.22
N ILE A 467 15.64 10.91 34.43
CA ILE A 467 14.60 9.90 34.72
C ILE A 467 13.62 10.51 35.72
N ASP A 468 12.33 10.57 35.38
CA ASP A 468 11.29 11.18 36.22
C ASP A 468 11.65 12.58 36.75
N ASN A 469 12.26 13.40 35.88
CA ASN A 469 12.78 14.75 36.17
C ASN A 469 14.01 14.81 37.10
N GLN A 470 14.60 13.67 37.47
CA GLN A 470 15.86 13.62 38.21
C GLN A 470 17.02 13.36 37.25
N LYS A 471 18.06 14.20 37.31
CA LYS A 471 19.31 13.97 36.59
C LYS A 471 20.16 12.92 37.30
N ILE A 472 20.60 11.93 36.57
CA ILE A 472 21.52 10.88 37.04
C ILE A 472 22.68 10.73 36.08
N ARG A 473 23.84 10.41 36.64
CA ARG A 473 25.05 10.09 35.88
C ARG A 473 25.48 8.67 36.17
N ILE A 474 25.81 7.92 35.12
CA ILE A 474 26.23 6.52 35.18
C ILE A 474 27.55 6.39 34.45
N ASP A 475 28.61 6.03 35.15
CA ASP A 475 29.91 5.79 34.51
C ASP A 475 29.90 4.50 33.69
N LYS A 476 30.50 4.54 32.50
CA LYS A 476 30.69 3.39 31.61
C LYS A 476 31.81 2.49 32.15
N MET A 477 31.79 1.22 31.77
CA MET A 477 32.88 0.30 32.12
C MET A 477 34.20 0.80 31.52
N LYS A 478 35.27 0.79 32.31
CA LYS A 478 36.62 1.02 31.78
C LYS A 478 37.06 -0.23 31.02
N ASN A 479 37.55 -0.05 29.80
CA ASN A 479 38.29 -1.08 29.09
C ASN A 479 39.62 -1.28 29.82
N GLU A 480 39.77 -2.34 30.60
CA GLU A 480 41.09 -2.86 31.02
C GLU A 480 41.51 -3.99 30.10
#